data_AF-A0A2V5R1K9-F1
#
_entry.id   AF-A0A2V5R1K9-F1
#
_cell.length_a   1.000
_cell.length_b   1.000
_cell.length_c   1.000
_cell.angle_alpha   90.00
_cell.angle_beta   90.00
_cell.angle_gamma   90.00
#
_symmetry.space_group_name_H-M   'P 1'
#
loop_
_entity.id
_entity.type
_entity.pdbx_description
1 polymer ?
#
loop_
_entity_poly.entity_id
_entity_poly.type
_entity_poly.pdbx_seq_one_letter_code
_entity_poly.pdbx_strand_id
1 'polypeptide(L)'
;MLKLAESEIKSISLWNIVMVALIGGLFAGFLGGGVGYVRLPLLAYVLGVPTKVAVGTDLFEVIISASYGTISHAIKGNVDIMIALVMQTGAAVGAQIGVVLTEFFRGPRIRLAFSPFPLIRAALVVYGLMTGHQMK
;
A
#
# COMPACT_ATOMS: atom_id res chain seq x y z
N MET A 1 24.01 -11.77 -2.41
CA MET A 1 22.91 -12.59 -2.97
C MET A 1 22.11 -13.13 -1.80
N LEU A 2 20.86 -12.70 -1.65
CA LEU A 2 19.98 -13.15 -0.56
C LEU A 2 19.12 -14.32 -1.06
N LYS A 3 19.18 -15.46 -0.38
CA LYS A 3 18.24 -16.57 -0.55
C LYS A 3 17.16 -16.43 0.52
N LEU A 4 15.91 -16.26 0.11
CA LEU A 4 14.76 -16.25 1.02
C LEU A 4 14.08 -17.62 0.92
N ALA A 5 14.01 -18.33 2.04
CA ALA A 5 13.62 -19.74 2.11
C ALA A 5 12.14 -20.01 1.76
N GLU A 6 11.29 -18.99 1.70
CA GLU A 6 9.85 -19.12 1.48
C GLU A 6 9.37 -18.76 0.06
N SER A 7 10.20 -18.14 -0.79
CA SER A 7 9.70 -17.52 -2.02
C SER A 7 9.94 -18.30 -3.32
N GLU A 8 10.52 -19.50 -3.28
CA GLU A 8 10.94 -20.27 -4.49
C GLU A 8 11.81 -19.50 -5.52
N ILE A 9 12.29 -18.29 -5.18
CA ILE A 9 13.13 -17.48 -6.09
C ILE A 9 14.61 -17.75 -5.81
N LYS A 10 15.29 -18.32 -6.79
CA LYS A 10 16.68 -18.79 -6.71
C LYS A 10 17.71 -17.67 -6.48
N SER A 11 17.41 -16.44 -6.90
CA SER A 11 18.23 -15.25 -6.63
C SER A 11 17.47 -13.96 -6.95
N ILE A 12 17.48 -12.99 -6.02
CA ILE A 12 17.09 -11.61 -6.32
C ILE A 12 18.35 -10.72 -6.29
N SER A 13 18.50 -9.90 -7.34
CA SER A 13 19.52 -8.85 -7.38
C SER A 13 19.16 -7.75 -6.37
N LEU A 14 20.13 -7.36 -5.53
CA LEU A 14 19.98 -6.25 -4.57
C LEU A 14 19.57 -4.95 -5.28
N TRP A 15 20.02 -4.75 -6.51
CA TRP A 15 19.65 -3.60 -7.33
C TRP A 15 18.15 -3.55 -7.63
N ASN A 16 17.52 -4.69 -7.91
CA ASN A 16 16.08 -4.76 -8.18
C ASN A 16 15.26 -4.46 -6.92
N ILE A 17 15.72 -4.92 -5.74
CA ILE A 17 15.08 -4.59 -4.46
C ILE A 17 15.15 -3.10 -4.20
N VAL A 18 16.34 -2.51 -4.38
CA VAL A 18 16.55 -1.07 -4.18
C VAL A 18 15.67 -0.27 -5.14
N MET A 19 15.58 -0.65 -6.42
CA MET A 19 14.72 0.03 -7.39
C MET A 19 13.23 -0.09 -7.04
N VAL A 20 12.76 -1.27 -6.67
CA VAL A 20 11.37 -1.49 -6.23
C VAL A 20 11.07 -0.69 -4.97
N ALA A 21 11.99 -0.65 -4.01
CA ALA A 21 11.84 0.13 -2.78
C ALA A 21 11.89 1.65 -3.03
N LEU A 22 12.74 2.14 -3.94
CA LEU A 22 12.84 3.55 -4.31
C LEU A 22 11.58 4.03 -5.00
N ILE A 23 11.12 3.29 -6.02
CA ILE A 23 9.89 3.61 -6.74
C ILE A 23 8.70 3.45 -5.78
N GLY A 24 8.59 2.33 -5.09
CA GLY A 24 7.52 2.09 -4.12
C GLY A 24 7.49 3.11 -2.97
N GLY A 25 8.64 3.63 -2.55
CA GLY A 25 8.79 4.66 -1.52
C GLY A 25 8.48 6.06 -2.03
N LEU A 26 8.93 6.42 -3.24
CA LEU A 26 8.56 7.68 -3.91
C LEU A 26 7.04 7.76 -4.08
N PHE A 27 6.44 6.73 -4.66
CA PHE A 27 5.00 6.68 -4.82
C PHE A 27 4.28 6.73 -3.46
N ALA A 28 4.86 6.17 -2.39
CA ALA A 28 4.28 6.23 -1.05
C ALA A 28 4.26 7.65 -0.49
N GLY A 29 5.37 8.37 -0.65
CA GLY A 29 5.49 9.76 -0.23
C GLY A 29 4.58 10.69 -1.04
N PHE A 30 4.46 10.47 -2.35
CA PHE A 30 3.61 11.30 -3.21
C PHE A 30 2.11 11.02 -3.04
N LEU A 31 1.69 9.76 -2.90
CA LEU A 31 0.27 9.38 -2.92
C LEU A 31 -0.39 9.34 -1.54
N GLY A 32 0.37 9.28 -0.45
CA GLY A 32 -0.16 9.26 0.92
C GLY A 32 -1.05 8.05 1.24
N GLY A 33 -0.55 7.12 2.06
CA GLY A 33 -1.39 6.17 2.80
C GLY A 33 -2.06 5.03 2.01
N GLY A 34 -1.72 4.74 0.75
CA GLY A 34 -2.30 3.56 0.08
C GLY A 34 -1.54 2.94 -1.09
N VAL A 35 -0.22 2.93 -1.07
CA VAL A 35 0.61 2.34 -2.14
C VAL A 35 0.51 0.82 -2.35
N GLY A 36 -0.23 0.10 -1.50
CA GLY A 36 -0.31 -1.37 -1.56
C GLY A 36 -0.76 -1.91 -2.92
N TYR A 37 -1.61 -1.18 -3.65
CA TYR A 37 -2.03 -1.57 -5.00
C TYR A 37 -0.93 -1.42 -6.09
N VAL A 38 0.16 -0.70 -5.82
CA VAL A 38 1.35 -0.61 -6.70
C VAL A 38 2.43 -1.58 -6.25
N ARG A 39 2.66 -1.71 -4.94
CA ARG A 39 3.72 -2.57 -4.38
C ARG A 39 3.42 -4.04 -4.50
N LEU A 40 2.16 -4.43 -4.26
CA LEU A 40 1.74 -5.82 -4.38
C LEU A 40 2.01 -6.40 -5.80
N PRO A 41 1.61 -5.75 -6.91
CA PRO A 41 1.96 -6.24 -8.24
C PRO A 41 3.46 -6.13 -8.55
N LEU A 42 4.19 -5.17 -8.00
CA LEU A 42 5.66 -5.14 -8.13
C LEU A 42 6.30 -6.38 -7.47
N LEU A 43 5.90 -6.71 -6.25
CA LEU A 43 6.39 -7.89 -5.53
C LEU A 43 5.99 -9.20 -6.23
N ALA A 44 4.75 -9.30 -6.69
CA ALA A 44 4.22 -10.50 -7.32
C ALA A 44 4.76 -10.71 -8.76
N TYR A 45 4.78 -9.67 -9.60
CA TYR A 45 5.13 -9.81 -11.02
C TYR A 45 6.58 -9.46 -11.34
N VAL A 46 7.20 -8.50 -10.64
CA VAL A 46 8.59 -8.07 -10.93
C VAL A 46 9.60 -8.91 -10.14
N LEU A 47 9.32 -9.16 -8.86
CA LEU A 47 10.19 -9.98 -8.01
C LEU A 47 9.82 -11.48 -8.06
N GLY A 48 8.62 -11.83 -8.53
CA GLY A 48 8.16 -13.22 -8.63
C GLY A 48 7.80 -13.85 -7.29
N VAL A 49 7.57 -13.04 -6.25
CA VAL A 49 7.31 -13.53 -4.90
C VAL A 49 5.90 -14.14 -4.85
N PRO A 50 5.71 -15.29 -4.19
CA PRO A 50 4.38 -15.87 -4.01
C PRO A 50 3.41 -14.84 -3.44
N THR A 51 2.21 -14.74 -4.03
CA THR A 51 1.25 -13.67 -3.71
C THR A 51 0.93 -13.62 -2.21
N LYS A 52 0.89 -14.76 -1.52
CA LYS A 52 0.67 -14.80 -0.06
C LYS A 52 1.77 -14.07 0.72
N VAL A 53 3.03 -14.30 0.37
CA VAL A 53 4.19 -13.67 1.00
C VAL A 53 4.27 -12.19 0.61
N ALA A 54 3.95 -11.86 -0.65
CA ALA A 54 3.91 -10.48 -1.13
C ALA A 54 2.87 -9.63 -0.39
N VAL A 55 1.65 -10.17 -0.17
CA VAL A 55 0.60 -9.51 0.62
C VAL A 55 1.07 -9.26 2.07
N GLY A 56 1.64 -10.30 2.71
CA GLY A 56 2.14 -10.15 4.08
C GLY A 56 3.26 -9.13 4.23
N THR A 57 4.18 -9.08 3.26
CA THR A 57 5.30 -8.14 3.25
C THR A 57 4.82 -6.70 3.09
N ASP A 58 3.88 -6.45 2.18
CA ASP A 58 3.29 -5.12 1.96
C ASP A 58 2.54 -4.61 3.21
N LEU A 59 1.71 -5.47 3.83
CA LEU A 59 1.02 -5.15 5.08
C LEU A 59 1.98 -4.82 6.21
N PHE A 60 3.05 -5.58 6.36
CA PHE A 60 4.07 -5.33 7.37
C PHE A 60 4.75 -3.97 7.18
N GLU A 61 5.08 -3.61 5.94
CA GLU A 61 5.67 -2.31 5.62
C GLU A 61 4.69 -1.14 5.91
N VAL A 62 3.41 -1.32 5.57
CA VAL A 62 2.36 -0.33 5.85
C VAL A 62 2.24 -0.10 7.36
N ILE A 63 2.29 -1.14 8.19
CA ILE A 63 2.25 -1.00 9.65
C ILE A 63 3.40 -0.12 10.15
N ILE A 64 4.63 -0.35 9.67
CA ILE A 64 5.81 0.42 10.08
C ILE A 64 5.69 1.89 9.66
N SER A 65 5.37 2.14 8.38
CA SER A 65 5.28 3.50 7.85
C SER A 65 4.11 4.29 8.45
N ALA A 66 2.94 3.64 8.63
CA ALA A 66 1.78 4.25 9.27
C ALA A 66 2.05 4.56 10.74
N SER A 67 2.71 3.66 11.47
CA SER A 67 3.10 3.90 12.87
C SER A 67 4.05 5.09 12.99
N TYR A 68 5.05 5.18 12.11
CA TYR A 68 5.95 6.33 12.07
C TYR A 68 5.21 7.63 11.76
N GLY A 69 4.31 7.61 10.77
CA GLY A 69 3.45 8.75 10.44
C GLY A 69 2.60 9.20 11.64
N THR A 70 1.91 8.27 12.27
CA THR A 70 1.08 8.53 13.47
C THR A 70 1.90 9.12 14.61
N ILE A 71 3.07 8.56 14.93
CA ILE A 71 3.94 9.09 15.99
C ILE A 71 4.43 10.50 15.64
N SER A 72 4.86 10.73 14.40
CA SER A 72 5.33 12.04 13.94
C SER A 72 4.23 13.11 14.03
N HIS A 73 2.99 12.76 13.68
CA HIS A 73 1.85 13.66 13.83
C HIS A 73 1.42 13.84 15.29
N ALA A 74 1.50 12.78 16.11
CA ALA A 74 1.17 12.84 17.53
C ALA A 74 2.11 13.76 18.31
N ILE A 75 3.42 13.71 18.01
CA ILE A 75 4.42 14.61 18.62
C ILE A 75 4.14 16.09 18.28
N LYS A 76 3.57 16.36 17.10
CA LYS A 76 3.21 17.73 16.67
C LYS A 76 1.90 18.23 17.26
N GLY A 77 1.18 17.41 18.06
CA GLY A 77 -0.11 17.78 18.64
C GLY A 77 -1.28 17.80 17.66
N ASN A 78 -1.11 17.29 16.44
CA ASN A 78 -2.12 17.31 15.38
C ASN A 78 -3.01 16.05 15.37
N VAL A 79 -3.03 15.27 16.45
CA VAL A 79 -3.78 14.01 16.53
C VAL A 79 -4.92 14.14 17.52
N ASP A 80 -6.14 14.15 16.99
CA ASP A 80 -7.34 13.97 17.78
C ASP A 80 -7.60 12.46 17.96
N ILE A 81 -7.51 12.01 19.21
CA ILE A 81 -7.66 10.60 19.59
C ILE A 81 -9.08 10.09 19.32
N MET A 82 -10.11 10.94 19.46
CA MET A 82 -11.49 10.54 19.18
C MET A 82 -11.70 10.27 17.70
N ILE A 83 -11.21 11.18 16.83
CA ILE A 83 -11.29 10.99 15.39
C ILE A 83 -10.49 9.75 14.97
N ALA A 84 -9.28 9.57 15.51
CA ALA A 84 -8.46 8.40 15.22
C ALA A 84 -9.16 7.08 15.58
N LEU A 85 -9.82 7.00 16.74
CA LEU A 85 -10.57 5.82 17.18
C LEU A 85 -11.79 5.52 16.29
N VAL A 86 -12.55 6.54 15.91
CA VAL A 86 -13.69 6.39 15.00
C VAL A 86 -13.23 5.93 13.61
N MET A 87 -12.16 6.52 13.09
CA MET A 87 -11.57 6.12 11.82
C MET A 87 -11.05 4.68 11.86
N GLN A 88 -10.37 4.29 12.95
CA GLN A 88 -9.81 2.94 13.10
C GLN A 88 -10.90 1.88 13.20
N THR A 89 -11.98 2.14 13.94
CA THR A 89 -13.10 1.19 14.06
C THR A 89 -13.84 1.04 12.73
N GLY A 90 -14.09 2.15 12.01
CA GLY A 90 -14.63 2.12 10.65
C GLY A 90 -13.74 1.35 9.66
N ALA A 91 -12.43 1.57 9.72
CA ALA A 91 -11.46 0.86 8.88
C ALA A 91 -11.42 -0.65 9.21
N ALA A 92 -11.46 -1.03 10.49
CA ALA A 92 -11.43 -2.43 10.91
C ALA A 92 -12.68 -3.19 10.44
N VAL A 93 -13.86 -2.59 10.59
CA VAL A 93 -15.12 -3.19 10.13
C VAL A 93 -15.14 -3.25 8.59
N GLY A 94 -14.75 -2.18 7.92
CA GLY A 94 -14.67 -2.13 6.46
C GLY A 94 -13.69 -3.15 5.87
N ALA A 95 -12.53 -3.35 6.51
CA ALA A 95 -11.55 -4.34 6.08
C ALA A 95 -12.08 -5.78 6.19
N GLN A 96 -12.75 -6.11 7.30
CA GLN A 96 -13.36 -7.44 7.49
C GLN A 96 -14.43 -7.71 6.44
N ILE A 97 -15.32 -6.74 6.21
CA ILE A 97 -16.36 -6.83 5.17
C ILE A 97 -15.71 -6.98 3.79
N GLY A 98 -14.66 -6.19 3.51
CA GLY A 98 -13.91 -6.25 2.25
C GLY A 98 -13.34 -7.64 1.95
N VAL A 99 -12.72 -8.29 2.95
CA VAL A 99 -12.19 -9.66 2.82
C VAL A 99 -13.30 -10.64 2.46
N VAL A 100 -14.41 -10.62 3.19
CA VAL A 100 -15.56 -11.52 2.94
C VAL A 100 -16.15 -11.30 1.54
N LEU A 101 -16.31 -10.04 1.11
CA LEU A 101 -16.77 -9.76 -0.26
C LEU A 101 -15.77 -10.28 -1.30
N THR A 102 -14.47 -10.14 -1.09
CA THR A 102 -13.47 -10.63 -2.05
C THR A 102 -13.43 -12.15 -2.19
N GLU A 103 -13.93 -12.91 -1.21
CA GLU A 103 -14.08 -14.37 -1.35
C GLU A 103 -15.30 -14.75 -2.22
N PHE A 104 -16.31 -13.89 -2.29
CA PHE A 104 -17.57 -14.18 -2.98
C PHE A 104 -17.49 -13.96 -4.52
N PHE A 105 -16.58 -13.10 -4.99
CA PHE A 105 -16.43 -12.80 -6.42
C PHE A 105 -15.28 -13.59 -7.07
N ARG A 106 -15.47 -14.02 -8.32
CA ARG A 106 -14.40 -14.67 -9.11
C ARG A 106 -13.21 -13.71 -9.31
N GLY A 107 -12.00 -14.19 -9.01
CA GLY A 107 -10.74 -13.42 -8.97
C GLY A 107 -10.42 -12.47 -10.15
N PRO A 108 -10.85 -12.71 -11.41
CA PRO A 108 -10.67 -11.75 -12.49
C PRO A 108 -11.56 -10.50 -12.36
N ARG A 109 -12.80 -10.64 -11.85
CA ARG A 109 -13.75 -9.53 -11.71
C ARG A 109 -13.37 -8.57 -10.58
N ILE A 110 -12.84 -9.11 -9.48
CA ILE A 110 -12.31 -8.30 -8.38
C ILE A 110 -11.10 -7.48 -8.84
N ARG A 111 -10.18 -8.09 -9.60
CA ARG A 111 -9.02 -7.36 -10.15
C ARG A 111 -9.44 -6.23 -11.08
N LEU A 112 -10.44 -6.46 -11.94
CA LEU A 112 -11.02 -5.41 -12.79
C LEU A 112 -11.69 -4.30 -11.98
N ALA A 113 -12.42 -4.65 -10.91
CA ALA A 113 -13.04 -3.67 -10.03
C ALA A 113 -12.02 -2.86 -9.20
N PHE A 114 -10.86 -3.46 -8.86
CA PHE A 114 -9.80 -2.80 -8.11
C PHE A 114 -8.89 -1.91 -8.97
N SER A 115 -8.70 -2.26 -10.25
CA SER A 115 -7.85 -1.54 -11.20
C SER A 115 -8.13 -0.03 -11.35
N PRO A 116 -9.38 0.48 -11.32
CA PRO A 116 -9.63 1.92 -11.43
C PRO A 116 -9.22 2.73 -10.19
N PHE A 117 -9.23 2.17 -8.98
CA PHE A 117 -8.90 2.94 -7.77
C PHE A 117 -7.49 3.55 -7.77
N PRO A 118 -6.43 2.80 -8.13
CA PRO A 118 -5.08 3.35 -8.33
C PRO A 118 -5.05 4.45 -9.39
N LEU A 119 -5.73 4.24 -10.53
CA LEU A 119 -5.73 5.17 -11.65
C LEU A 119 -6.40 6.48 -11.30
N ILE A 120 -7.54 6.43 -10.59
CA ILE A 120 -8.27 7.61 -10.12
C ILE A 120 -7.40 8.39 -9.14
N ARG A 121 -6.75 7.73 -8.18
CA ARG A 121 -5.88 8.44 -7.23
C ARG A 121 -4.66 9.06 -7.91
N ALA A 122 -4.03 8.34 -8.85
CA ALA A 122 -2.93 8.87 -9.63
C ALA A 122 -3.36 10.11 -10.42
N ALA A 123 -4.53 10.09 -11.07
CA ALA A 123 -5.08 11.23 -11.79
C ALA A 123 -5.38 12.42 -10.86
N LEU A 124 -5.94 12.18 -9.67
CA LEU A 124 -6.21 13.22 -8.67
C LEU A 124 -4.93 13.88 -8.16
N VAL A 125 -3.86 13.13 -7.92
CA VAL A 125 -2.56 13.70 -7.50
C VAL A 125 -1.95 14.53 -8.62
N VAL A 126 -2.00 14.05 -9.86
CA VAL A 126 -1.52 14.82 -11.03
C VAL A 126 -2.33 16.10 -11.21
N TYR A 127 -3.65 16.02 -11.08
CA TYR A 127 -4.51 17.21 -11.12
C TYR A 127 -4.20 18.18 -9.97
N GLY A 128 -4.02 17.68 -8.75
CA GLY A 128 -3.64 18.50 -7.59
C GLY A 128 -2.29 19.21 -7.78
N LEU A 129 -1.32 18.53 -8.38
CA LEU A 129 -0.02 19.11 -8.74
C LEU A 129 -0.13 20.18 -9.84
N MET A 130 -0.97 19.95 -10.87
CA MET A 130 -1.16 20.90 -11.98
C MET A 130 -1.97 22.14 -11.57
N THR A 131 -2.87 22.02 -10.59
CA THR A 131 -3.80 23.08 -10.20
C THR A 131 -3.27 23.93 -9.02
N GLY A 132 -2.07 23.64 -8.50
CA GLY A 132 -1.40 24.44 -7.46
C GLY A 132 -2.15 24.52 -6.11
N HIS A 133 -3.23 23.76 -5.93
CA HIS A 133 -3.98 23.75 -4.69
C HIS A 133 -3.22 22.90 -3.67
N GLN A 134 -2.40 23.56 -2.84
CA GLN A 134 -1.83 22.98 -1.64
C GLN A 134 -2.99 22.59 -0.71
N MET A 135 -3.45 21.34 -0.82
CA MET A 135 -4.40 20.74 0.10
C MET A 135 -3.74 20.73 1.48
N LYS A 136 -4.09 21.72 2.31
CA LYS A 136 -3.76 21.76 3.73
C LYS A 136 -4.47 20.63 4.47
#